data_AF-P68724-F1
#
_entry.id   AF-P68724-F1
#
_cell.length_a   1.000
_cell.length_b   1.000
_cell.length_c   1.000
_cell.angle_alpha   90.00
_cell.angle_beta   90.00
_cell.angle_gamma   90.00
#
_symmetry.space_group_name_H-M   'P 1'
#
loop_
_entity.id
_entity.type
_entity.pdbx_description
1 polymer ?
#
loop_
_entity_poly.entity_id
_entity_poly.type
_entity_poly.pdbx_seq_one_letter_code
_entity_poly.pdbx_strand_id
1 'polypeptide(L)'
;MKFFLLFLVVLPIMGVLGKKNGFAVDSNGKAPECFFDHYCNSECTKVYYAEKGYCCTLSCYCVGLDDDKKVLDISDTRKKLCDFTLFN
;
A
#
# COMPACT_ATOMS: atom_id res chain seq x y z
N MET A 1 10.89 -0.86 38.42
CA MET A 1 9.67 -1.49 37.85
C MET A 1 8.78 -0.56 37.03
N LYS A 2 8.94 0.78 37.07
CA LYS A 2 8.11 1.71 36.28
C LYS A 2 8.40 1.73 34.76
N PHE A 3 9.63 1.43 34.34
CA PHE A 3 10.00 1.42 32.91
C PHE A 3 9.33 0.31 32.08
N PHE A 4 9.01 -0.84 32.69
CA PHE A 4 8.34 -1.95 31.98
C PHE A 4 6.92 -1.59 31.53
N LEU A 5 6.21 -0.75 32.29
CA LEU A 5 4.85 -0.33 31.98
C LEU A 5 4.79 0.60 30.77
N LEU A 6 5.81 1.45 30.56
CA LEU A 6 5.88 2.33 29.39
C LEU A 6 6.02 1.54 28.08
N PHE A 7 6.83 0.47 28.09
CA PHE A 7 7.08 -0.33 26.88
C PHE A 7 5.81 -1.07 26.41
N LEU A 8 5.00 -1.57 27.35
CA LEU A 8 3.74 -2.27 27.06
C LEU A 8 2.68 -1.36 26.41
N VAL A 9 2.69 -0.05 26.70
CA VAL A 9 1.74 0.90 26.13
C VAL A 9 2.18 1.40 24.74
N VAL A 10 3.49 1.49 24.49
CA VAL A 10 4.02 2.01 23.21
C VAL A 10 4.07 0.94 22.11
N LEU A 11 4.28 -0.32 22.46
CA LEU A 11 4.32 -1.44 21.50
C LEU A 11 3.04 -1.56 20.63
N PRO A 12 1.81 -1.49 21.15
CA PRO A 12 0.62 -1.53 20.30
C PRO A 12 0.49 -0.27 19.43
N ILE A 13 1.05 0.87 19.84
CA ILE A 13 1.02 2.11 19.04
C ILE A 13 1.92 1.99 17.80
N MET A 14 3.07 1.30 17.94
CA MET A 14 3.98 1.05 16.81
C MET A 14 3.52 -0.14 15.95
N GLY A 15 2.84 -1.12 16.54
CA GLY A 15 2.37 -2.34 15.85
C GLY A 15 1.08 -2.17 15.06
N VAL A 16 0.33 -1.09 15.26
CA VAL A 16 -0.89 -0.74 14.51
C VAL A 16 -0.60 0.42 13.55
N LEU A 17 0.58 0.41 12.92
CA LEU A 17 0.73 1.08 11.63
C LEU A 17 -0.06 0.22 10.63
N GLY A 18 -1.31 0.62 10.41
CA GLY A 18 -2.18 -0.07 9.48
C GLY A 18 -1.53 -0.13 8.11
N LYS A 19 -1.79 -1.23 7.44
CA LYS A 19 -1.42 -1.43 6.05
C LYS A 19 -2.65 -1.19 5.21
N LYS A 20 -2.48 -0.48 4.10
CA LYS A 20 -3.54 -0.24 3.12
C LYS A 20 -3.09 -0.61 1.71
N ASN A 21 -4.08 -0.83 0.84
CA ASN A 21 -3.86 -1.09 -0.58
C ASN A 21 -4.38 0.08 -1.39
N GLY A 22 -3.72 0.39 -2.51
CA GLY A 22 -4.14 1.46 -3.39
C GLY A 22 -3.17 1.74 -4.54
N PHE A 23 -3.60 2.63 -5.42
CA PHE A 23 -2.73 3.20 -6.45
C PHE A 23 -1.88 4.31 -5.84
N ALA A 24 -0.67 3.97 -5.38
CA ALA A 24 0.25 4.96 -4.80
C ALA A 24 0.61 6.03 -5.82
N VAL A 25 0.68 7.28 -5.38
CA VAL A 25 0.91 8.43 -6.26
C VAL A 25 2.28 9.07 -6.06
N ASP A 26 2.83 9.59 -7.16
CA ASP A 26 4.06 10.38 -7.18
C ASP A 26 3.85 11.80 -6.59
N SER A 27 4.89 12.64 -6.68
CA SER A 27 4.84 14.04 -6.25
C SER A 27 3.84 14.89 -7.04
N ASN A 28 3.41 14.45 -8.22
CA ASN A 28 2.41 15.11 -9.06
C ASN A 28 0.99 14.59 -8.81
N GLY A 29 0.81 13.65 -7.87
CA GLY A 29 -0.49 13.05 -7.57
C GLY A 29 -0.94 12.02 -8.61
N LYS A 30 -0.02 11.43 -9.38
CA LYS A 30 -0.33 10.44 -10.42
C LYS A 30 0.18 9.06 -10.04
N ALA A 31 -0.61 8.03 -10.33
CA ALA A 31 -0.16 6.64 -10.21
C ALA A 31 0.64 6.24 -11.46
N PRO A 32 1.74 5.48 -11.33
CA PRO A 32 2.48 4.98 -12.48
C PRO A 32 1.60 4.13 -13.40
N GLU A 33 1.63 4.42 -14.70
CA GLU A 33 0.98 3.61 -15.73
C GLU A 33 1.74 2.31 -15.95
N CYS A 34 1.04 1.25 -16.37
CA CYS A 34 1.66 -0.06 -16.54
C CYS A 34 1.00 -0.93 -17.60
N PHE A 35 1.80 -1.89 -18.09
CA PHE A 35 1.34 -3.03 -18.89
C PHE A 35 1.77 -4.38 -18.29
N PHE A 36 2.72 -4.39 -17.35
CA PHE A 36 3.33 -5.60 -16.81
C PHE A 36 3.39 -5.56 -15.29
N ASP A 37 3.04 -6.67 -14.63
CA ASP A 37 3.02 -6.78 -13.17
C ASP A 37 4.41 -6.63 -12.55
N HIS A 38 5.46 -7.14 -13.20
CA HIS A 38 6.83 -7.05 -12.69
C HIS A 38 7.30 -5.60 -12.49
N TYR A 39 6.91 -4.70 -13.39
CA TYR A 39 7.19 -3.27 -13.25
C TYR A 39 6.55 -2.71 -11.98
N CYS A 40 5.24 -2.96 -11.81
CA CYS A 40 4.53 -2.49 -10.63
C CYS A 40 5.00 -3.13 -9.33
N ASN A 41 5.42 -4.40 -9.35
CA ASN A 41 6.01 -5.02 -8.19
C ASN A 41 7.31 -4.30 -7.80
N SER A 42 8.17 -3.96 -8.76
CA SER A 42 9.39 -3.20 -8.51
C SER A 42 9.10 -1.78 -8.00
N GLU A 43 8.14 -1.07 -8.61
CA GLU A 43 7.72 0.26 -8.16
C GLU A 43 7.17 0.23 -6.72
N CYS A 44 6.20 -0.64 -6.47
CA CYS A 44 5.55 -0.73 -5.16
C CYS A 44 6.53 -1.13 -4.06
N THR A 45 7.41 -2.09 -4.30
CA THR A 45 8.35 -2.58 -3.27
C THR A 45 9.54 -1.66 -3.05
N LYS A 46 10.09 -1.05 -4.12
CA LYS A 46 11.33 -0.26 -4.04
C LYS A 46 11.11 1.23 -3.86
N VAL A 47 10.04 1.78 -4.43
CA VAL A 47 9.75 3.23 -4.39
C VAL A 47 8.77 3.54 -3.27
N TYR A 48 7.69 2.75 -3.18
CA TYR A 48 6.61 2.99 -2.22
C TYR A 48 6.71 2.15 -0.94
N TYR A 49 7.69 1.24 -0.85
CA TYR A 49 7.92 0.35 0.29
C TYR A 49 6.68 -0.46 0.71
N ALA A 50 5.86 -0.81 -0.26
CA ALA A 50 4.76 -1.76 -0.11
C ALA A 50 5.28 -3.20 -0.09
N GLU A 51 4.43 -4.15 0.29
CA GLU A 51 4.77 -5.58 0.31
C GLU A 51 4.90 -6.18 -1.09
N LYS A 52 4.02 -5.77 -2.01
CA LYS A 52 4.01 -6.17 -3.42
C LYS A 52 3.21 -5.20 -4.27
N GLY A 53 3.28 -5.37 -5.58
CA GLY A 53 2.49 -4.60 -6.54
C GLY A 53 2.23 -5.35 -7.83
N TYR A 54 1.20 -4.93 -8.55
CA TYR A 54 0.84 -5.49 -9.86
C TYR A 54 0.07 -4.45 -10.68
N CYS A 55 -0.16 -4.74 -11.96
CA CYS A 55 -0.82 -3.83 -12.86
C CYS A 55 -2.35 -4.02 -12.83
N CYS A 56 -3.08 -3.09 -12.21
CA CYS A 56 -4.55 -3.12 -12.18
C CYS A 56 -5.11 -1.98 -13.03
N THR A 57 -5.96 -2.27 -14.01
CA THR A 57 -6.63 -1.23 -14.83
C THR A 57 -5.64 -0.21 -15.44
N LEU A 58 -4.49 -0.68 -15.95
CA LEU A 58 -3.40 0.12 -16.55
C LEU A 58 -2.65 1.05 -15.58
N SER A 59 -2.76 0.85 -14.27
CA SER A 59 -1.96 1.58 -13.28
C SER A 59 -1.44 0.65 -12.18
N CYS A 60 -0.31 1.00 -11.59
CA CYS A 60 0.29 0.18 -10.54
C CYS A 60 -0.51 0.25 -9.23
N TYR A 61 -1.02 -0.90 -8.81
CA TYR A 61 -1.73 -1.08 -7.55
C TYR A 61 -0.78 -1.75 -6.54
N CYS A 62 -0.59 -1.11 -5.39
CA CYS A 62 0.31 -1.57 -4.34
C CYS A 62 -0.49 -2.17 -3.19
N VAL A 63 0.09 -3.21 -2.58
CA VAL A 63 -0.48 -3.96 -1.46
C VAL A 63 0.43 -3.79 -0.26
N GLY A 64 -0.15 -3.49 0.90
CA GLY A 64 0.63 -3.35 2.13
C GLY A 64 1.44 -2.05 2.21
N LEU A 65 0.90 -0.96 1.65
CA LEU A 65 1.45 0.39 1.86
C LEU A 65 1.26 0.79 3.32
N ASP A 66 2.19 1.57 3.85
CA ASP A 66 1.99 2.27 5.12
C ASP A 66 0.80 3.26 5.01
N ASP A 67 0.05 3.44 6.10
CA ASP A 67 -1.14 4.28 6.13
C ASP A 67 -0.89 5.75 5.74
N ASP A 68 0.34 6.25 5.86
CA ASP A 68 0.76 7.61 5.49
C ASP A 68 0.94 7.80 3.97
N LYS A 69 1.04 6.72 3.19
CA LYS A 69 1.22 6.80 1.74
C LYS A 69 -0.01 7.39 1.06
N LYS A 70 0.21 8.36 0.17
CA LYS A 70 -0.87 8.92 -0.66
C LYS A 70 -1.25 7.91 -1.75
N VAL A 71 -2.56 7.72 -1.94
CA VAL A 71 -3.13 6.87 -2.99
C VAL A 71 -4.23 7.63 -3.72
N LEU A 72 -4.53 7.25 -4.96
CA LEU A 72 -5.67 7.81 -5.69
C LEU A 72 -6.98 7.50 -4.97
N ASP A 73 -7.87 8.49 -4.93
CA ASP A 73 -9.27 8.29 -4.57
C ASP A 73 -9.99 7.61 -5.75
N ILE A 74 -10.53 6.41 -5.52
CA ILE A 74 -11.13 5.55 -6.53
C ILE A 74 -12.47 5.00 -6.02
N SER A 75 -13.35 4.60 -6.93
CA SER A 75 -14.60 3.95 -6.55
C SER A 75 -14.36 2.62 -5.83
N ASP A 76 -15.24 2.28 -4.88
CA ASP A 76 -15.23 1.00 -4.18
C ASP A 76 -15.24 -0.19 -5.15
N THR A 77 -15.93 -0.07 -6.28
CA THR A 77 -15.96 -1.11 -7.32
C THR A 77 -14.58 -1.34 -7.92
N ARG A 78 -13.85 -0.26 -8.27
CA ARG A 78 -12.47 -0.39 -8.79
C ARG A 78 -11.53 -0.94 -7.73
N LYS A 79 -11.69 -0.48 -6.48
CA LYS A 79 -10.91 -1.00 -5.36
C LYS A 79 -11.12 -2.51 -5.17
N LYS A 80 -12.37 -2.96 -5.10
CA LYS A 80 -12.73 -4.38 -4.99
C LYS A 80 -12.22 -5.21 -6.16
N LEU A 81 -12.28 -4.68 -7.38
CA LEU A 81 -11.74 -5.34 -8.58
C LEU A 81 -10.24 -5.63 -8.40
N CYS A 82 -9.47 -4.65 -7.96
CA CYS A 82 -8.03 -4.83 -7.73
C CYS A 82 -7.76 -5.71 -6.50
N ASP A 83 -8.49 -5.55 -5.39
CA ASP A 83 -8.28 -6.38 -4.21
C ASP A 83 -8.65 -7.86 -4.47
N PHE A 84 -9.56 -8.16 -5.41
CA PHE A 84 -9.96 -9.53 -5.76
C PHE A 84 -8.79 -10.39 -6.30
N THR A 85 -7.85 -9.78 -7.02
CA THR A 85 -6.64 -10.47 -7.51
C THR A 85 -5.75 -10.99 -6.38
N LEU A 86 -5.93 -10.52 -5.14
CA LEU A 86 -5.13 -10.99 -4.00
C LEU A 86 -5.61 -12.34 -3.44
N PHE A 87 -6.82 -12.76 -3.80
CA PHE A 87 -7.46 -13.98 -3.28
C PHE A 87 -7.46 -15.13 -4.29
N ASN A 88 -6.95 -14.92 -5.51
CA ASN A 88 -6.80 -15.93 -6.56
C ASN A 88 -5.32 -16.11 -6.90
#